data_AF-A0AAP0ERC2-F1
#
_entry.id   AF-A0AAP0ERC2-F1
#
_cell.length_a   1.000
_cell.length_b   1.000
_cell.length_c   1.000
_cell.angle_alpha   90.00
_cell.angle_beta   90.00
_cell.angle_gamma   90.00
#
_symmetry.space_group_name_H-M   'P 1'
#
loop_
_entity.id
_entity.type
_entity.pdbx_description
1 polymer ?
#
loop_
_entity_poly.entity_id
_entity_poly.type
_entity_poly.pdbx_seq_one_letter_code
_entity_poly.pdbx_strand_id
1 'polypeptide(L)'
;MKLIERQGVANKSLVFPFILVFILQMYSNSDTVVYVGCGERGNEMAEVLMDFPQLTRTLPDGREESVMKRTTLVANTSNMPVAAREASIYTGITIAEYLRDMGYNVGMMVILLLVG
;
A
#
# COMPACT_ATOMS: atom_id res chain seq x y z
N MET A 1 2.21 -8.81 21.69
CA MET A 1 2.42 -7.78 20.65
C MET A 1 3.42 -8.34 19.65
N LYS A 2 2.97 -8.87 18.50
CA LYS A 2 3.87 -9.43 17.49
C LYS A 2 4.76 -8.29 16.96
N LEU A 3 6.06 -8.53 16.85
CA LEU A 3 7.05 -7.55 16.38
C LEU A 3 6.65 -7.07 14.97
N ILE A 4 6.30 -5.80 14.84
CA ILE A 4 6.14 -5.14 13.54
C ILE A 4 7.54 -4.68 13.13
N GLU A 5 8.10 -5.29 12.10
CA GLU A 5 9.35 -4.82 11.52
C GLU A 5 9.06 -3.51 10.77
N ARG A 6 9.66 -2.40 11.23
CA ARG A 6 9.45 -1.07 10.64
C ARG A 6 10.68 -0.69 9.82
N GLN A 7 10.47 -0.48 8.53
CA GLN A 7 11.49 0.01 7.61
C GLN A 7 11.09 1.40 7.12
N GLY A 8 12.01 2.36 7.20
CA GLY A 8 11.78 3.75 6.78
C GLY A 8 12.58 4.07 5.53
N VAL A 9 11.91 4.60 4.51
CA VAL A 9 12.55 5.06 3.27
C VAL A 9 12.23 6.55 3.10
N ALA A 10 13.25 7.40 3.15
CA ALA A 10 13.12 8.84 2.92
C ALA A 10 13.66 9.19 1.53
N ASN A 11 12.82 9.72 0.65
CA ASN A 11 13.23 10.22 -0.66
C ASN A 11 12.40 11.46 -1.03
N LYS A 12 13.05 12.47 -1.62
CA LYS A 12 12.37 13.69 -2.11
C LYS A 12 11.73 13.51 -3.49
N SER A 13 12.08 12.43 -4.21
CA SER A 13 11.52 12.11 -5.52
C SER A 13 10.33 11.17 -5.38
N LEU A 14 9.22 11.54 -6.02
CA LEU A 14 7.95 10.80 -6.07
C LEU A 14 8.06 9.45 -6.81
N VAL A 15 9.05 9.29 -7.70
CA VAL A 15 9.21 8.10 -8.55
C VAL A 15 9.69 6.88 -7.76
N PHE A 16 10.57 7.10 -6.78
CA PHE A 16 11.19 6.02 -6.02
C PHE A 16 10.21 5.25 -5.10
N PRO A 17 9.35 5.93 -4.31
CA PRO A 17 8.41 5.22 -3.44
C PRO A 17 7.31 4.51 -4.24
N PHE A 18 6.98 5.00 -5.45
CA PHE A 18 6.02 4.34 -6.34
C PHE A 18 6.49 2.97 -6.83
N ILE A 19 7.71 2.88 -7.37
CA ILE A 19 8.30 1.62 -7.84
C ILE A 19 8.37 0.60 -6.70
N LEU A 20 8.68 1.06 -5.49
CA LEU A 20 8.77 0.19 -4.31
C LEU A 20 7.43 -0.48 -3.98
N VAL A 21 6.30 0.20 -4.21
CA VAL A 21 4.97 -0.40 -4.05
C VAL A 21 4.80 -1.59 -4.99
N PHE A 22 5.15 -1.44 -6.26
CA PHE A 22 5.01 -2.51 -7.25
C PHE A 22 5.90 -3.71 -6.89
N ILE A 23 7.14 -3.45 -6.46
CA ILE A 23 8.07 -4.52 -6.03
C ILE A 23 7.53 -5.24 -4.79
N LEU A 24 7.02 -4.51 -3.80
CA LEU A 24 6.43 -5.12 -2.61
C LEU A 24 5.19 -5.95 -2.95
N GLN A 25 4.36 -5.49 -3.87
CA GLN A 25 3.18 -6.27 -4.28
C GLN A 25 3.56 -7.58 -4.98
N MET A 26 4.55 -7.52 -5.89
CA MET A 26 4.98 -8.67 -6.67
C MET A 26 5.82 -9.66 -5.89
N TYR A 27 6.74 -9.18 -5.05
CA TYR A 27 7.79 -10.02 -4.47
C TYR A 27 7.69 -10.17 -2.95
N SER A 28 6.81 -9.44 -2.26
CA SER A 28 6.64 -9.64 -0.82
C SER A 28 5.99 -10.99 -0.51
N ASN A 29 6.51 -11.66 0.52
CA ASN A 29 5.96 -12.88 1.08
C ASN A 29 4.79 -12.63 2.06
N SER A 30 4.14 -11.46 1.96
CA SER A 30 2.89 -11.16 2.67
C SER A 30 1.70 -11.81 1.97
N ASP A 31 0.71 -12.28 2.71
CA ASP A 31 -0.55 -12.83 2.18
C ASP A 31 -1.45 -11.70 1.66
N THR A 32 -1.47 -10.57 2.36
CA THR A 32 -2.23 -9.38 1.99
C THR A 32 -1.36 -8.15 2.17
N VAL A 33 -1.55 -7.15 1.32
CA VAL A 33 -0.82 -5.89 1.38
C VAL A 33 -1.79 -4.73 1.53
N VAL A 34 -1.55 -3.87 2.52
CA VAL A 34 -2.30 -2.63 2.72
C VAL A 34 -1.42 -1.47 2.29
N TYR A 35 -1.86 -0.73 1.28
CA TYR A 35 -1.21 0.48 0.81
C TYR A 35 -2.01 1.71 1.20
N VAL A 36 -1.36 2.64 1.89
CA VAL A 36 -1.93 3.94 2.24
C VAL A 36 -1.16 5.04 1.53
N GLY A 37 -1.79 5.66 0.54
CA GLY A 37 -1.28 6.87 -0.10
C GLY A 37 -1.89 8.09 0.57
N CYS A 38 -1.07 8.90 1.24
CA CYS A 38 -1.50 10.10 1.94
C CYS A 38 -0.81 11.34 1.38
N GLY A 39 -1.56 12.15 0.64
CA GLY A 39 -1.05 13.37 0.00
C GLY A 39 -0.43 13.16 -1.37
N GLU A 40 -0.60 11.97 -1.96
CA GLU A 40 -0.18 11.67 -3.34
C GLU A 40 -0.99 12.47 -4.36
N ARG A 41 -0.44 12.63 -5.57
CA ARG A 41 -1.16 13.30 -6.65
C ARG A 41 -2.25 12.37 -7.19
N GLY A 42 -3.41 12.92 -7.51
CA GLY A 42 -4.55 12.13 -8.00
C GLY A 42 -4.23 11.33 -9.27
N ASN A 43 -3.41 11.87 -10.17
CA ASN A 43 -2.96 11.16 -11.37
C ASN A 43 -2.14 9.90 -11.06
N GLU A 44 -1.25 9.96 -10.06
CA GLU A 44 -0.42 8.82 -9.65
C GLU A 44 -1.29 7.70 -9.07
N MET A 45 -2.31 8.08 -8.29
CA MET A 45 -3.28 7.12 -7.76
C MET A 45 -4.16 6.50 -8.85
N ALA A 46 -4.50 7.27 -9.88
CA ALA A 46 -5.25 6.75 -11.03
C ALA A 46 -4.43 5.75 -11.84
N GLU A 47 -3.13 6.01 -12.03
CA GLU A 47 -2.19 5.09 -12.70
C GLU A 47 -2.08 3.76 -11.93
N VAL A 48 -1.93 3.82 -10.60
CA VAL A 48 -1.96 2.63 -9.73
C VAL A 48 -3.23 1.79 -9.95
N LEU A 49 -4.38 2.44 -9.98
CA LEU A 49 -5.66 1.75 -10.15
C LEU A 49 -5.82 1.15 -11.56
N MET A 50 -5.16 1.70 -12.58
CA MET A 50 -5.16 1.17 -13.95
C MET A 50 -4.19 0.00 -14.12
N ASP A 51 -3.03 0.06 -13.45
CA ASP A 51 -1.96 -0.93 -13.61
C ASP A 51 -2.15 -2.16 -12.71
N PHE A 52 -2.67 -1.99 -11.49
CA PHE A 52 -2.82 -3.09 -10.52
C PHE A 52 -3.66 -4.26 -11.00
N PRO A 53 -4.78 -4.05 -11.74
CA PRO A 53 -5.53 -5.16 -12.32
C PRO A 53 -4.76 -5.94 -13.38
N GLN A 54 -3.85 -5.28 -14.11
CA GLN A 54 -3.04 -5.90 -15.17
C GLN A 54 -1.86 -6.70 -14.62
N LEU A 55 -1.45 -6.38 -13.39
CA LEU A 55 -0.38 -7.05 -12.68
C LEU A 55 -0.88 -8.38 -12.11
N THR A 56 -0.41 -9.48 -12.71
CA THR A 56 -0.63 -10.84 -12.22
C THR A 56 0.64 -11.39 -11.58
N ARG A 57 0.46 -12.17 -10.51
CA ARG A 57 1.54 -12.90 -9.86
C ARG A 57 1.21 -14.39 -9.87
N THR A 58 2.22 -15.20 -10.16
CA THR A 58 2.15 -16.65 -9.97
C THR A 58 2.33 -16.97 -8.48
N LEU A 59 1.31 -17.58 -7.90
CA LEU A 59 1.31 -18.07 -6.52
C LEU A 59 2.16 -19.35 -6.41
N PRO A 60 2.59 -19.74 -5.20
CA PRO A 60 3.38 -20.96 -4.99
C PRO A 60 2.71 -22.25 -5.48
N ASP A 61 1.39 -22.25 -5.61
CA ASP A 61 0.59 -23.35 -6.13
C ASP A 61 0.44 -23.34 -7.67
N GLY A 62 1.14 -22.42 -8.34
CA GLY A 62 1.16 -22.28 -9.80
C GLY A 62 -0.01 -21.48 -10.38
N ARG A 63 -0.96 -21.01 -9.55
CA ARG A 63 -2.08 -20.20 -10.03
C ARG A 63 -1.65 -18.75 -10.27
N GLU A 64 -2.13 -18.17 -11.36
CA GLU A 64 -2.00 -16.73 -11.57
C GLU A 64 -3.15 -15.99 -10.91
N GLU A 65 -2.81 -15.02 -10.06
CA GLU A 65 -3.80 -14.16 -9.44
C GLU A 65 -3.41 -12.69 -9.60
N SER A 66 -4.42 -11.85 -9.86
CA SER A 66 -4.21 -10.41 -9.91
C SER A 66 -3.80 -9.88 -8.54
N VAL A 67 -2.76 -9.04 -8.53
CA VAL A 67 -2.27 -8.34 -7.35
C VAL A 67 -3.38 -7.56 -6.64
N MET A 68 -4.38 -7.08 -7.38
CA MET A 68 -5.47 -6.30 -6.83
C MET A 68 -6.32 -7.08 -5.81
N LYS A 69 -6.43 -8.41 -5.94
CA LYS A 69 -7.27 -9.21 -5.02
C LYS A 69 -6.70 -9.31 -3.60
N ARG A 70 -5.39 -9.19 -3.45
CA ARG A 70 -4.68 -9.21 -2.15
C ARG A 70 -4.28 -7.82 -1.66
N THR A 71 -4.68 -6.77 -2.38
CA THR A 71 -4.26 -5.40 -2.08
C THR A 71 -5.43 -4.58 -1.59
N THR A 72 -5.30 -3.98 -0.40
CA THR A 72 -6.21 -2.93 0.05
C THR A 72 -5.56 -1.58 -0.16
N LEU A 73 -6.23 -0.70 -0.92
CA LEU A 73 -5.76 0.63 -1.26
C LEU A 73 -6.54 1.69 -0.47
N VAL A 74 -5.85 2.47 0.35
CA VAL A 74 -6.40 3.67 0.99
C VAL A 74 -5.81 4.88 0.28
N ALA A 75 -6.62 5.54 -0.53
CA ALA A 75 -6.22 6.66 -1.36
C ALA A 75 -6.71 7.98 -0.76
N ASN A 76 -5.78 8.82 -0.33
CA ASN A 76 -6.05 10.17 0.10
C ASN A 76 -5.17 11.13 -0.72
N THR A 77 -5.80 11.88 -1.61
CA THR A 77 -5.10 12.75 -2.57
C THR A 77 -4.72 14.08 -1.90
N SER A 78 -3.72 14.76 -2.45
CA SER A 78 -3.26 16.07 -1.95
C SER A 78 -4.35 17.15 -1.86
N ASN A 79 -5.43 17.00 -2.65
CA ASN A 79 -6.57 17.91 -2.69
C ASN A 79 -7.63 17.66 -1.59
N MET A 80 -7.49 16.59 -0.79
CA MET A 80 -8.40 16.28 0.31
C MET A 80 -7.99 16.99 1.62
N PRO A 81 -8.91 17.11 2.61
CA PRO A 81 -8.66 17.86 3.84
C PRO A 81 -7.44 17.36 4.63
N VAL A 82 -6.75 18.27 5.32
CA VAL A 82 -5.58 17.91 6.16
C VAL A 82 -5.95 16.88 7.23
N ALA A 83 -7.15 16.97 7.81
CA ALA A 83 -7.64 15.97 8.77
C ALA A 83 -7.73 14.55 8.19
N ALA A 84 -8.00 14.42 6.88
CA ALA A 84 -8.04 13.13 6.21
C ALA A 84 -6.65 12.49 6.09
N ARG A 85 -5.56 13.28 6.13
CA ARG A 85 -4.18 12.78 6.02
C ARG A 85 -3.85 11.84 7.16
N GLU A 86 -4.05 12.30 8.39
CA GLU A 86 -3.85 11.47 9.57
C GLU A 86 -4.88 10.35 9.67
N ALA A 87 -6.15 10.64 9.38
CA ALA A 87 -7.21 9.63 9.43
C ALA A 87 -6.99 8.47 8.45
N SER A 88 -6.45 8.72 7.25
CA SER A 88 -6.15 7.68 6.26
C SER A 88 -5.09 6.69 6.74
N ILE A 89 -4.08 7.18 7.47
CA ILE A 89 -3.04 6.34 8.07
C ILE A 89 -3.64 5.45 9.16
N TYR A 90 -4.41 6.02 10.08
CA TYR A 90 -5.07 5.23 11.13
C TYR A 90 -6.06 4.21 10.56
N THR A 91 -6.77 4.57 9.50
CA THR A 91 -7.69 3.65 8.80
C THR A 91 -6.91 2.47 8.22
N GLY A 92 -5.80 2.73 7.52
CA GLY A 92 -4.96 1.65 6.99
C GLY A 92 -4.36 0.76 8.07
N ILE A 93 -3.93 1.34 9.21
CA ILE A 93 -3.43 0.56 10.35
C ILE A 93 -4.53 -0.34 10.90
N THR A 94 -5.74 0.19 11.06
CA THR A 94 -6.89 -0.56 11.58
C THR A 94 -7.23 -1.74 10.69
N ILE A 95 -7.24 -1.53 9.37
CA ILE A 95 -7.48 -2.61 8.39
C ILE A 95 -6.35 -3.65 8.46
N ALA A 96 -5.10 -3.21 8.56
CA ALA A 96 -3.95 -4.11 8.62
C ALA A 96 -3.95 -4.97 9.90
N GLU A 97 -4.29 -4.39 11.05
CA GLU A 97 -4.44 -5.14 12.30
C GLU A 97 -5.63 -6.10 12.23
N TYR A 98 -6.76 -5.68 11.67
CA TYR A 98 -7.92 -6.56 11.49
C TYR A 98 -7.58 -7.80 10.64
N LEU A 99 -6.86 -7.62 9.53
CA LEU A 99 -6.39 -8.71 8.68
C LEU A 99 -5.34 -9.59 9.39
N ARG A 100 -4.51 -9.00 10.25
CA ARG A 100 -3.54 -9.74 11.06
C ARG A 100 -4.25 -10.59 12.13
N ASP A 101 -5.32 -10.08 12.72
CA ASP A 101 -6.13 -10.81 13.71
C ASP A 101 -6.86 -12.00 13.09
N MET A 102 -7.18 -11.94 11.79
CA MET A 102 -7.66 -13.10 11.02
C MET A 102 -6.57 -14.16 10.76
N GLY A 103 -5.31 -13.88 11.10
CA GLY A 103 -4.19 -14.81 10.95
C GLY A 103 -3.37 -14.62 9.68
N TYR A 104 -3.66 -13.62 8.85
CA TYR A 104 -2.89 -13.34 7.64
C TYR A 104 -1.55 -12.64 7.96
N ASN A 105 -0.53 -12.92 7.14
CA ASN A 105 0.70 -12.13 7.13
C ASN A 105 0.49 -10.85 6.32
N VAL A 106 0.37 -9.71 7.01
CA VAL A 106 0.04 -8.42 6.39
C VAL A 106 1.26 -7.53 6.26
N GLY A 107 1.59 -7.15 5.03
CA GLY A 107 2.54 -6.08 4.73
C GLY A 107 1.81 -4.75 4.61
N MET A 108 2.27 -3.72 5.33
CA MET A 108 1.68 -2.38 5.23
C MET A 108 2.73 -1.40 4.68
N MET A 109 2.35 -0.66 3.63
CA MET A 109 3.15 0.43 3.06
C MET A 109 2.39 1.74 3.23
N VAL A 110 3.05 2.74 3.80
CA VAL A 110 2.49 4.08 3.96
C VAL A 110 3.39 5.06 3.23
N ILE A 111 2.81 5.79 2.30
CA ILE A 111 3.47 6.92 1.66
C ILE A 111 2.82 8.20 2.18
N LEU A 112 3.66 9.09 2.70
CA LEU A 112 3.27 10.40 3.16
C LEU A 112 4.02 11.44 2.35
N LEU A 113 3.29 12.19 1.52
CA LEU A 113 3.86 13.38 0.90
C LEU A 113 3.87 14.51 1.93
N LEU A 114 5.04 14.84 2.45
CA LEU A 114 5.24 16.09 3.16
C LEU A 114 5.16 17.23 2.12
N VAL A 115 3.97 17.82 1.98
CA VAL A 115 3.79 19.10 1.29
C VAL A 115 4.45 20.15 2.18
N GLY A 116 5.74 20.41 1.92
CA GLY A 116 6.50 21.53 2.47
C GLY A 116 6.46 22.73 1.55
#